data_AF-D8T4Y7-F1
#
_entry.id   AF-D8T4Y7-F1
#
_cell.length_a   1.000
_cell.length_b   1.000
_cell.length_c   1.000
_cell.angle_alpha   90.00
_cell.angle_beta   90.00
_cell.angle_gamma   90.00
#
_symmetry.space_group_name_H-M   'P 1'
#
loop_
_entity.id
_entity.type
_entity.pdbx_description
1 polymer ?
#
loop_
_entity_poly.entity_id
_entity_poly.type
_entity_poly.pdbx_seq_one_letter_code
_entity_poly.pdbx_strand_id
1 'polypeptide(L)'
;DDRDQAAGSFDCNICLELAQDPVVTLCGHLFCWPCLYKWTQLRSICKECPVCKAPVHEDKVIPLYGRGCVESSSDHRDHATSSVPEMEIPSRPPGQRS
;
A
#
# COMPACT_ATOMS: atom_id res chain seq x y z
N ASP A 1 12.45 25.19 -18.79
CA ASP A 1 12.69 23.81 -19.22
C ASP A 1 12.72 23.00 -17.94
N ASP A 2 11.61 22.34 -17.60
CA ASP A 2 11.51 21.46 -16.41
C ASP A 2 10.62 20.28 -16.85
N ARG A 3 11.24 19.47 -17.68
CA ARG A 3 10.75 18.17 -18.15
C ARG A 3 11.64 17.17 -17.43
N ASP A 4 11.05 16.08 -16.92
CA ASP A 4 11.65 14.98 -16.14
C ASP A 4 11.69 15.13 -14.61
N GLN A 5 10.59 14.75 -13.94
CA GLN A 5 10.57 13.61 -12.99
C GLN A 5 9.12 13.26 -12.60
N ALA A 6 8.26 12.96 -13.57
CA ALA A 6 6.96 12.29 -13.31
C ALA A 6 7.08 10.77 -13.51
N ALA A 7 8.29 10.23 -13.43
CA ALA A 7 8.55 8.81 -13.59
C ALA A 7 8.24 8.08 -12.26
N GLY A 8 6.97 7.69 -12.10
CA GLY A 8 6.56 6.48 -11.39
C GLY A 8 6.91 6.39 -9.90
N SER A 9 6.53 7.37 -9.08
CA SER A 9 6.50 7.16 -7.63
C SER A 9 5.40 6.14 -7.28
N PHE A 10 5.75 5.12 -6.49
CA PHE A 10 4.81 4.12 -5.99
C PHE A 10 4.08 4.66 -4.76
N ASP A 11 3.30 5.73 -4.91
CA ASP A 11 2.68 6.41 -3.78
C ASP A 11 1.40 5.71 -3.31
N CYS A 12 1.29 5.55 -2.00
CA CYS A 12 0.14 4.94 -1.35
C CYS A 12 -1.07 5.86 -1.39
N ASN A 13 -2.21 5.38 -1.89
CA ASN A 13 -3.46 6.15 -1.97
C ASN A 13 -4.18 6.38 -0.61
N ILE A 14 -3.52 6.06 0.52
CA ILE A 14 -4.04 6.32 1.88
C ILE A 14 -3.14 7.32 2.62
N CYS A 15 -1.84 7.05 2.74
CA CYS A 15 -0.91 7.96 3.43
C CYS A 15 -0.28 9.00 2.51
N LEU A 16 -0.41 8.86 1.18
CA LEU A 16 0.15 9.75 0.16
C LEU A 16 1.68 9.87 0.20
N GLU A 17 2.35 8.87 0.78
CA GLU A 17 3.80 8.70 0.80
C GLU A 17 4.20 7.48 -0.05
N LEU A 18 5.51 7.33 -0.31
CA LEU A 18 6.04 6.13 -0.97
C LEU A 18 5.59 4.87 -0.23
N ALA A 19 4.98 3.94 -0.96
CA ALA A 19 4.34 2.79 -0.35
C ALA A 19 5.34 1.81 0.28
N GLN A 20 5.23 1.63 1.60
CA GLN A 20 5.92 0.57 2.33
C GLN A 20 5.17 -0.76 2.15
N ASP A 21 5.90 -1.80 1.74
CA ASP A 21 5.31 -3.09 1.34
C ASP A 21 4.15 -2.90 0.35
N PRO A 22 4.46 -2.38 -0.86
CA PRO A 22 3.43 -1.97 -1.80
C PRO A 22 2.57 -3.16 -2.23
N VAL A 23 1.27 -2.95 -2.21
CA VAL A 23 0.26 -3.89 -2.70
C VAL A 23 -0.68 -3.18 -3.65
N VAL A 24 -1.11 -3.90 -4.68
CA VAL A 24 -2.13 -3.45 -5.63
C VAL A 24 -3.37 -4.30 -5.47
N THR A 25 -4.50 -3.63 -5.37
CA THR A 25 -5.82 -4.29 -5.39
C THR A 25 -6.18 -4.72 -6.80
N LEU A 26 -7.13 -5.66 -6.97
CA LEU A 26 -7.57 -6.08 -8.31
C LEU A 26 -8.14 -4.94 -9.18
N CYS A 27 -8.60 -3.86 -8.55
CA CYS A 27 -9.03 -2.65 -9.25
C CYS A 27 -7.88 -1.74 -9.72
N GLY A 28 -6.62 -2.11 -9.44
CA GLY A 28 -5.43 -1.40 -9.91
C GLY A 28 -4.87 -0.32 -8.98
N HIS A 29 -5.54 -0.01 -7.86
CA HIS A 29 -5.06 1.02 -6.93
C HIS A 29 -4.00 0.48 -5.96
N LEU A 30 -2.99 1.32 -5.69
CA LEU A 30 -1.78 1.01 -4.94
C LEU A 30 -1.82 1.58 -3.51
N PHE A 31 -1.38 0.77 -2.55
CA PHE A 31 -1.36 1.12 -1.13
C PHE A 31 -0.13 0.50 -0.44
N CYS A 32 0.23 1.02 0.73
CA CYS A 32 1.00 0.24 1.70
C CYS A 32 0.13 -0.92 2.20
N TRP A 33 0.71 -2.10 2.38
CA TRP A 33 0.03 -3.21 3.06
C TRP A 33 -0.58 -2.81 4.42
N PRO A 34 0.15 -2.17 5.36
CA PRO A 34 -0.42 -1.79 6.65
C PRO A 34 -1.58 -0.79 6.52
N CYS A 35 -1.52 0.12 5.55
CA CYS A 35 -2.60 1.08 5.31
C CYS A 35 -3.87 0.39 4.82
N LEU A 36 -3.73 -0.52 3.84
CA LEU A 36 -4.86 -1.25 3.29
C LEU A 36 -5.49 -2.18 4.34
N TYR A 37 -4.68 -2.90 5.12
CA TYR A 37 -5.16 -3.81 6.17
C TYR A 37 -5.92 -3.06 7.27
N LYS A 38 -5.40 -1.93 7.77
CA LYS A 38 -6.12 -1.11 8.76
C LYS A 38 -7.47 -0.64 8.22
N TRP A 39 -7.50 -0.23 6.94
CA TRP A 39 -8.71 0.23 6.28
C TRP A 39 -9.78 -0.86 6.19
N THR A 40 -9.40 -2.05 5.75
CA THR A 40 -10.33 -3.20 5.62
C THR A 40 -10.81 -3.71 6.98
N GLN A 41 -9.98 -3.63 8.02
CA GLN A 41 -10.39 -4.05 9.37
C GLN A 41 -11.36 -3.07 10.03
N LEU A 42 -11.20 -1.76 9.82
CA LEU A 42 -12.16 -0.76 10.31
C LEU A 42 -13.54 -0.89 9.65
N ARG A 43 -13.61 -1.48 8.45
CA ARG A 43 -14.83 -1.65 7.65
C ARG A 43 -15.21 -3.12 7.48
N SER A 44 -15.47 -3.80 8.60
CA SER A 44 -15.78 -5.24 8.63
C SER A 44 -16.99 -5.65 7.79
N ILE A 45 -17.92 -4.74 7.50
CA ILE A 45 -19.16 -5.02 6.74
C ILE A 45 -18.93 -4.94 5.22
N CYS A 46 -18.13 -3.98 4.74
CA CYS A 46 -17.85 -3.77 3.32
C CYS A 46 -16.37 -3.41 3.11
N LYS A 47 -15.56 -4.40 2.70
CA LYS A 47 -14.15 -4.21 2.34
C LYS A 47 -14.08 -3.62 0.92
N GLU A 48 -13.96 -2.31 0.82
CA GLU A 48 -13.97 -1.55 -0.44
C GLU A 48 -12.70 -0.73 -0.62
N CYS A 49 -12.32 -0.54 -1.88
CA CYS A 49 -11.19 0.30 -2.26
C CYS A 49 -11.46 1.76 -1.85
N PRO A 50 -10.54 2.43 -1.11
CA PRO A 50 -10.68 3.84 -0.73
C PRO A 50 -10.94 4.77 -1.93
N VAL A 51 -10.37 4.44 -3.09
CA VAL A 51 -10.40 5.28 -4.30
C VAL A 51 -11.69 5.07 -5.10
N CYS A 52 -11.93 3.86 -5.60
CA CYS A 52 -13.02 3.58 -6.55
C CYS A 52 -14.19 2.78 -5.99
N LYS A 53 -14.15 2.41 -4.70
CA LYS A 53 -15.18 1.60 -4.00
C LYS A 53 -15.35 0.17 -4.52
N ALA A 54 -14.51 -0.29 -5.44
CA ALA A 54 -14.50 -1.68 -5.86
C ALA A 54 -14.23 -2.63 -4.66
N PRO A 55 -14.80 -3.85 -4.64
CA PRO A 55 -14.54 -4.83 -3.59
C PRO A 55 -13.04 -5.13 -3.44
N VAL A 56 -12.58 -5.25 -2.20
CA VAL A 56 -11.21 -5.61 -1.84
C VAL A 56 -11.21 -6.94 -1.10
N HIS A 57 -10.50 -7.91 -1.66
CA HIS A 57 -10.23 -9.20 -1.04
C HIS A 57 -8.77 -9.22 -0.59
N GLU A 58 -8.55 -9.29 0.73
CA GLU A 58 -7.21 -9.23 1.33
C GLU A 58 -6.31 -10.37 0.84
N ASP A 59 -6.86 -11.56 0.56
CA ASP A 59 -6.15 -12.71 0.00
C ASP A 59 -5.85 -12.58 -1.51
N LYS A 60 -6.39 -11.56 -2.18
CA LYS A 60 -6.23 -11.29 -3.62
C LYS A 60 -5.45 -10.02 -3.92
N VAL A 61 -4.81 -9.41 -2.92
CA VAL A 61 -3.91 -8.29 -3.18
C VAL A 61 -2.62 -8.81 -3.84
N ILE A 62 -2.11 -8.04 -4.79
CA ILE A 62 -0.92 -8.40 -5.55
C ILE A 62 0.24 -7.58 -4.97
N PRO A 63 1.21 -8.22 -4.28
CA PRO A 63 2.38 -7.51 -3.80
C PRO A 63 3.25 -7.07 -4.98
N LEU A 64 3.70 -5.82 -4.95
CA LEU A 64 4.69 -5.33 -5.89
C LEU A 64 6.10 -5.49 -5.31
N TYR A 65 6.99 -6.03 -6.14
CA TYR A 65 8.41 -6.15 -5.87
C TYR A 65 9.12 -5.55 -7.08
N GLY A 66 9.59 -4.31 -6.95
CA GLY A 66 10.24 -3.58 -8.04
C GLY A 66 11.23 -2.57 -7.49
N ARG A 67 12.23 -2.19 -8.31
CA ARG A 67 13.16 -1.09 -8.02
C ARG A 67 12.40 0.24 -8.13
N GLY A 68 11.55 0.55 -7.16
CA GLY A 68 11.09 1.92 -6.97
C GLY A 68 12.32 2.80 -6.77
N CYS A 69 12.36 3.93 -7.46
CA CYS A 69 13.47 4.88 -7.43
C CYS A 69 13.77 5.31 -5.98
N VAL A 70 14.77 4.68 -5.37
CA VAL A 70 15.50 5.22 -4.23
C VAL A 70 16.60 6.10 -4.82
N GLU A 71 16.24 7.33 -5.19
CA GLU A 71 17.24 8.39 -5.21
C GLU A 71 17.71 8.54 -3.76
N SER A 72 18.97 8.20 -3.55
CA SER A 72 19.68 8.06 -2.29
C SER A 72 19.33 9.11 -1.22
N SER A 73 18.40 8.82 -0.32
CA SER A 73 18.37 9.44 1.00
C SER A 73 17.77 8.48 2.03
N SER A 74 18.62 8.06 2.94
CA SER A 74 18.41 7.06 3.99
C SER A 74 17.43 7.47 5.10
N ASP A 75 16.26 7.99 4.76
CA ASP A 75 15.20 8.26 5.74
C ASP A 75 14.08 7.24 5.59
N HIS A 76 14.34 6.02 6.06
CA HIS A 76 13.27 5.09 6.42
C HIS A 76 12.53 5.70 7.61
N ARG A 77 11.61 6.62 7.35
CA ARG A 77 10.62 7.01 8.35
C ARG A 77 9.75 5.77 8.55
N ASP A 78 10.05 5.01 9.59
CA ASP A 78 9.17 3.96 10.07
C ASP A 78 7.78 4.58 10.22
N HIS A 79 6.86 4.24 9.31
CA HIS A 79 5.49 4.74 9.29
C HIS A 79 4.67 4.03 10.39
N ALA A 80 5.26 3.96 11.59
CA ALA A 80 4.62 3.53 12.81
C ALA A 80 3.59 4.59 13.17
N THR A 81 2.34 4.34 12.79
CA THR A 81 1.17 5.03 13.34
C THR A 81 1.29 5.03 14.86
N SER A 82 1.74 6.15 15.43
CA SER A 82 1.68 6.37 16.86
C SER A 82 0.21 6.41 17.27
N SER A 83 -0.13 5.68 18.34
CA SER A 83 -1.42 5.75 19.07
C SER A 83 -2.58 4.87 18.58
N VAL A 84 -2.34 3.57 18.31
CA VAL A 84 -3.43 2.56 18.33
C VAL A 84 -2.88 1.32 19.03
N PRO A 85 -3.62 0.64 19.95
CA PRO A 85 -3.19 -0.64 20.53
C PRO A 85 -2.74 -1.56 19.40
N GLU A 86 -1.62 -2.24 19.61
CA GLU A 86 -0.89 -3.02 18.62
C GLU A 86 -1.80 -4.10 18.01
N MET A 87 -2.54 -3.72 16.98
CA MET A 87 -3.19 -4.67 16.11
C MET A 87 -2.05 -5.36 15.37
N GLU A 88 -1.83 -6.64 15.64
CA GLU A 88 -0.82 -7.42 14.92
C GLU A 88 -1.23 -7.46 13.44
N ILE A 89 -0.59 -6.62 12.63
CA ILE A 89 -0.78 -6.61 11.18
C ILE A 89 -0.09 -7.87 10.65
N PRO A 90 -0.83 -8.82 10.06
CA PRO A 90 -0.22 -10.03 9.53
C PRO A 90 0.69 -9.69 8.35
N SER A 91 1.61 -10.58 8.00
CA SER A 91 2.42 -10.41 6.79
C SER A 91 1.54 -10.32 5.54
N ARG A 92 1.93 -9.51 4.56
CA ARG A 92 1.21 -9.42 3.29
C ARG A 92 1.19 -10.77 2.56
N PRO A 93 0.11 -11.12 1.85
CA PRO A 93 0.04 -12.36 1.09
C PRO A 93 1.19 -12.48 0.08
N PRO A 94 1.77 -13.68 -0.08
CA PRO A 94 2.81 -13.91 -1.07
C PRO A 94 2.22 -13.79 -2.49
N GLY A 95 3.03 -13.28 -3.42
CA GLY A 95 2.63 -13.25 -4.82
C GLY A 95 2.39 -14.67 -5.36
N GLN A 96 1.21 -14.90 -5.93
CA GLN A 96 0.90 -16.16 -6.62
C GLN A 96 1.55 -16.14 -8.00
N ARG A 97 2.63 -16.92 -8.17
CA ARG A 97 3.24 -17.22 -9.48
C ARG A 97 2.68 -18.55 -9.96
N SER A 98 1.99 -18.54 -11.10
CA SER A 98 1.58 -19.75 -11.84
C SER A 98 2.73 -20.28 -12.67
#